data_AF-A0A1F6XWY1-F1
#
_entry.id   AF-A0A1F6XWY1-F1
#
_cell.length_a   1.000
_cell.length_b   1.000
_cell.length_c   1.000
_cell.angle_alpha   90.00
_cell.angle_beta   90.00
_cell.angle_gamma   90.00
#
_symmetry.space_group_name_H-M   'P 1'
#
loop_
_entity.id
_entity.type
_entity.pdbx_description
1 polymer ?
#
loop_
_entity_poly.entity_id
_entity_poly.type
_entity_poly.pdbx_seq_one_letter_code
_entity_poly.pdbx_strand_id
1 'polypeptide(L)' 'MTKEGKKVKESLDKLESIVEWFDKQEDIDLEEGLEKVKAGAEIVKDLKSKLKGIENKFKEIKGDLDEEENGQ' A
#
# COMPACT_ATOMS: atom_id res chain seq x y z
N MET A 1 9.98 -0.17 -13.33
CA MET A 1 8.97 -0.23 -12.24
C MET A 1 7.73 -0.94 -12.78
N THR A 2 7.31 -2.07 -12.17
CA THR A 2 6.15 -2.85 -12.61
C THR A 2 4.85 -2.07 -12.41
N LYS A 3 3.77 -2.44 -13.11
CA LYS A 3 2.45 -1.79 -12.98
C LYS A 3 1.93 -1.81 -11.55
N GLU A 4 2.20 -2.88 -10.81
CA GLU A 4 1.83 -3.03 -9.40
C GLU A 4 2.70 -2.18 -8.48
N GLY A 5 4.02 -2.12 -8.73
CA GLY A 5 4.93 -1.24 -8.00
C GLY A 5 4.56 0.25 -8.17
N LYS A 6 4.14 0.68 -9.37
CA LYS A 6 3.63 2.04 -9.59
C LYS A 6 2.39 2.33 -8.73
N LYS A 7 1.42 1.41 -8.68
CA LYS A 7 0.21 1.55 -7.86
C LYS A 7 0.48 1.58 -6.35
N VAL A 8 1.50 0.84 -5.89
CA VAL A 8 1.95 0.88 -4.49
C VAL A 8 2.56 2.25 -4.18
N LYS A 9 3.45 2.75 -5.05
CA LYS A 9 4.04 4.08 -4.89
C LYS A 9 2.98 5.18 -4.88
N GLU A 10 2.03 5.15 -5.80
CA GLU A 10 0.92 6.12 -5.85
C GLU A 10 0.10 6.14 -4.56
N SER A 11 -0.15 4.98 -3.93
CA SER A 11 -0.81 4.91 -2.64
C SER A 11 0.03 5.51 -1.52
N LEU A 12 1.35 5.31 -1.53
CA LEU A 12 2.26 5.90 -0.55
C LEU A 12 2.36 7.43 -0.71
N ASP A 13 2.51 7.92 -1.94
CA ASP A 13 2.56 9.35 -2.25
C ASP A 13 1.27 10.07 -1.76
N LYS A 14 0.11 9.40 -1.87
CA LYS A 14 -1.17 9.92 -1.33
C LYS A 14 -1.22 9.96 0.19
N LEU A 15 -0.66 8.96 0.87
CA LEU A 15 -0.58 8.96 2.33
C LEU A 15 0.35 10.07 2.82
N GLU A 16 1.50 10.26 2.16
CA GLU A 16 2.42 11.36 2.44
C GLU A 16 1.74 12.71 2.27
N SER A 17 0.96 12.89 1.20
CA SER A 17 0.17 14.12 0.98
C SER A 17 -0.85 14.38 2.10
N ILE A 18 -1.42 13.34 2.70
CA ILE A 18 -2.34 13.48 3.85
C ILE A 18 -1.57 13.91 5.09
N VAL A 19 -0.41 13.30 5.36
CA VAL A 19 0.46 13.68 6.50
C VAL A 19 0.92 15.13 6.35
N GLU A 20 1.42 15.49 5.17
CA GLU A 20 1.82 16.87 4.89
C GLU A 20 0.67 17.87 5.06
N TRP A 21 -0.56 17.48 4.74
CA TRP A 21 -1.72 18.34 4.97
C TRP A 21 -1.89 18.61 6.47
N PHE A 22 -1.81 17.59 7.33
CA PHE A 22 -1.89 17.76 8.78
C PHE A 22 -0.76 18.63 9.33
N ASP A 23 0.47 18.42 8.86
CA ASP A 23 1.64 19.17 9.33
C ASP A 23 1.59 20.66 8.96
N LYS A 24 0.84 21.03 7.92
CA LYS A 24 0.66 22.41 7.46
C LYS A 24 -0.46 23.16 8.20
N GLN A 25 -1.25 22.49 9.04
CA GLN A 25 -2.34 23.15 9.75
C GLN A 25 -1.85 23.82 11.03
N GLU A 26 -2.03 25.15 11.14
CA GLU A 26 -1.80 25.88 12.39
C GLU A 26 -2.95 25.66 13.39
N ASP A 27 -4.19 25.64 12.88
CA ASP A 27 -5.40 25.23 13.60
C ASP A 27 -6.14 24.19 12.75
N ILE A 28 -6.39 23.01 13.33
CA ILE A 28 -6.98 21.88 12.59
C ILE A 28 -8.49 22.04 12.54
N ASP A 29 -9.04 22.09 11.32
CA ASP A 29 -10.45 21.83 11.07
C ASP A 29 -10.75 20.35 11.36
N LEU A 30 -11.59 20.09 12.36
CA LEU A 30 -11.91 18.73 12.82
C LEU A 30 -12.72 17.94 11.78
N GLU A 31 -13.59 18.59 11.02
CA GLU A 31 -14.39 17.92 10.00
C GLU A 31 -13.50 17.49 8.84
N GLU A 32 -12.68 18.41 8.32
CA GLU A 32 -11.71 18.07 7.27
C GLU A 32 -10.69 17.04 7.75
N GLY A 33 -10.20 17.17 8.99
CA GLY A 33 -9.30 16.20 9.60
C GLY A 33 -9.90 14.79 9.65
N LEU A 34 -11.17 14.64 10.03
CA LEU A 34 -11.86 13.36 10.02
C LEU A 34 -11.99 12.79 8.60
N GLU A 35 -12.21 13.62 7.59
CA GLU A 35 -12.23 13.18 6.20
C GLU A 35 -10.86 12.68 5.73
N LYS A 36 -9.76 13.39 6.05
CA LYS A 36 -8.40 12.94 5.72
C LYS A 36 -8.05 11.62 6.39
N VAL A 37 -8.44 11.43 7.66
CA VAL A 37 -8.21 10.16 8.37
C VAL A 37 -8.96 9.01 7.70
N LYS A 38 -10.23 9.21 7.34
CA LYS A 38 -11.02 8.21 6.60
C LYS A 38 -10.38 7.86 5.26
N ALA A 39 -9.95 8.87 4.50
CA ALA A 39 -9.26 8.68 3.23
C ALA A 39 -7.95 7.88 3.41
N GLY A 40 -7.15 8.23 4.41
CA GLY A 40 -5.92 7.51 4.75
C GLY A 40 -6.18 6.05 5.13
N ALA A 41 -7.21 5.79 5.92
CA ALA A 41 -7.60 4.43 6.33
C ALA A 41 -7.95 3.54 5.12
N GLU A 42 -8.71 4.06 4.15
CA GLU A 42 -9.05 3.32 2.93
C GLU A 42 -7.80 3.08 2.05
N ILE A 43 -6.89 4.05 1.94
CA ILE A 43 -5.63 3.85 1.20
C ILE A 43 -4.79 2.75 1.85
N VAL A 44 -4.66 2.74 3.17
CA VAL A 44 -3.91 1.69 3.91
C VAL A 44 -4.54 0.32 3.70
N LYS A 45 -5.87 0.22 3.73
CA LYS A 45 -6.59 -1.04 3.52
C LYS A 45 -6.36 -1.62 2.12
N ASP A 46 -6.44 -0.77 1.10
CA ASP A 46 -6.13 -1.16 -0.29
C ASP A 46 -4.66 -1.56 -0.45
N LEU A 47 -3.74 -0.81 0.17
CA LEU A 47 -2.32 -1.10 0.13
C LEU A 47 -1.98 -2.46 0.75
N LYS A 48 -2.54 -2.77 1.92
CA LYS A 48 -2.40 -4.09 2.57
C LYS A 48 -2.86 -5.23 1.64
N SER A 49 -3.98 -5.04 0.95
CA SER A 49 -4.52 -6.03 0.03
C SER A 49 -3.59 -6.25 -1.19
N LYS A 50 -3.06 -5.17 -1.76
CA LYS A 50 -2.08 -5.23 -2.86
C LYS A 50 -0.80 -5.95 -2.45
N LEU A 51 -0.25 -5.61 -1.28
CA LEU A 51 0.98 -6.23 -0.76
C LEU A 51 0.80 -7.72 -0.51
N LYS A 52 -0.34 -8.14 0.05
CA LYS A 52 -0.67 -9.56 0.22
C LYS A 52 -0.74 -10.29 -1.12
N GLY A 53 -1.30 -9.67 -2.16
CA GLY A 53 -1.31 -10.23 -3.51
C GLY A 53 0.10 -10.43 -4.08
N ILE A 54 1.00 -9.48 -3.84
CA ILE A 54 2.41 -9.59 -4.25
C ILE A 54 3.11 -10.71 -3.45
N GLU A 55 2.92 -10.77 -2.14
CA GLU A 55 3.47 -11.82 -1.29
C GLU A 55 3.05 -13.22 -1.75
N ASN A 56 1.78 -13.41 -2.10
CA ASN A 56 1.29 -14.69 -2.61
C ASN A 56 1.98 -15.10 -3.91
N LYS A 57 2.19 -14.16 -4.85
CA LYS A 57 2.93 -14.45 -6.09
C LYS A 57 4.38 -14.87 -5.82
N PHE A 58 5.04 -14.25 -4.84
CA PHE A 58 6.38 -14.69 -4.43
C PHE A 58 6.38 -16.10 -3.84
N LYS A 59 5.34 -16.46 -3.07
CA LYS A 59 5.19 -17.82 -2.54
C LYS A 59 4.96 -18.85 -3.64
N GLU A 60 4.13 -18.54 -4.64
CA GLU A 60 3.91 -19.40 -5.82
C GLU A 60 5.23 -19.63 -6.57
N ILE A 61 5.95 -18.55 -6.92
CA ILE A 61 7.26 -18.66 -7.61
C ILE A 61 8.25 -19.50 -6.79
N LYS A 62 8.28 -19.33 -5.46
CA LYS A 62 9.14 -20.15 -4.61
C LYS A 62 8.75 -21.62 -4.63
N GLY A 63 7.45 -21.91 -4.56
CA GLY A 63 6.93 -23.28 -4.64
C GLY A 63 7.30 -23.96 -5.96
N ASP A 64 7.13 -23.26 -7.08
CA ASP A 64 7.48 -23.76 -8.41
C ASP A 64 8.99 -24.12 -8.48
N LEU A 65 9.86 -23.25 -7.95
CA LEU A 65 11.30 -23.50 -7.90
C LEU A 65 11.68 -24.68 -6.98
N ASP A 66 11.05 -24.78 -5.81
CA ASP A 66 11.28 -25.87 -4.86
C ASP A 66 10.78 -27.22 -5.45
N GLU A 67 9.69 -27.23 -6.23
CA GLU A 67 9.20 -28.43 -6.93
C GLU A 67 10.12 -28.84 -8.10
N GLU A 68 10.64 -27.88 -8.86
CA GLU A 68 11.63 -28.14 -9.91
C GLU A 68 12.94 -28.73 -9.36
N GLU A 69 13.42 -28.26 -8.20
CA GLU A 69 14.64 -28.79 -7.56
C GLU A 69 14.47 -30.18 -6.94
N ASN A 70 13.28 -30.51 -6.41
CA ASN A 70 12.99 -31.80 -5.75
C ASN A 70 12.40 -32.85 -6.70
N GLY A 71 12.16 -32.51 -7.97
CA GLY A 71 11.58 -33.37 -9.00
C GLY A 71 12.58 -34.17 -9.85
N GLN A 72 13.87 -34.25 -9.47
CA GLN A 72 14.88 -35.13 -10.07
C GLN A 72 15.09 -36.42 -9.27
#